data_AF-A0A7T1MDC7-F1
#
_entry.id   AF-A0A7T1MDC7-F1
#
_cell.length_a   1.000
_cell.length_b   1.000
_cell.length_c   1.000
_cell.angle_alpha   90.00
_cell.angle_beta   90.00
_cell.angle_gamma   90.00
#
_symmetry.space_group_name_H-M   'P 1'
#
loop_
_entity.id
_entity.type
_entity.pdbx_description
1 polymer ?
#
loop_
_entity_poly.entity_id
_entity_poly.type
_entity_poly.pdbx_seq_one_letter_code
_entity_poly.pdbx_strand_id
1 'polypeptide(L)'
;MTFPIDYALRLRSLWICWLLAMLFHVELGLMPLFHGQSPEIESHVDAAQLPLLFGAMLGYFLLPLLAVLLIAYAASDPQGSRRWRPWRRLHFWFSIVYTITNIPHLIADIVVPDSRLDQVVLMVVLVLLGLAINLEGWRWWRQALPS
;
A
#
# COMPACT_ATOMS: atom_id res chain seq x y z
N MET A 1 9.86 -31.54 -11.66
CA MET A 1 10.66 -30.53 -10.95
C MET A 1 9.72 -29.47 -10.41
N THR A 2 9.70 -29.26 -9.09
CA THR A 2 8.95 -28.14 -8.48
C THR A 2 9.87 -26.95 -8.36
N PHE A 3 9.57 -25.86 -9.09
CA PHE A 3 10.31 -24.61 -8.91
C PHE A 3 9.96 -24.00 -7.55
N PRO A 4 10.95 -23.52 -6.78
CA PRO A 4 10.66 -22.82 -5.53
C PRO A 4 9.87 -21.54 -5.82
N ILE A 5 8.87 -21.27 -4.98
CA ILE A 5 8.04 -20.06 -5.12
C ILE A 5 8.91 -18.82 -4.87
N ASP A 6 8.95 -17.90 -5.84
CA ASP A 6 9.59 -16.59 -5.68
C ASP A 6 8.64 -15.60 -5.01
N TYR A 7 8.67 -15.61 -3.68
CA TYR A 7 7.92 -14.67 -2.84
C TYR A 7 8.35 -13.22 -3.04
N ALA A 8 9.62 -12.96 -3.38
CA ALA A 8 10.12 -11.59 -3.55
C ALA A 8 9.61 -10.97 -4.85
N LEU A 9 9.51 -11.76 -5.94
CA LEU A 9 8.82 -11.34 -7.16
C LEU A 9 7.36 -11.03 -6.89
N ARG A 10 6.62 -11.96 -6.26
CA ARG A 10 5.19 -11.76 -5.94
C ARG A 10 4.96 -10.51 -5.10
N LEU A 11 5.77 -10.30 -4.07
CA LEU A 11 5.68 -9.10 -3.22
C LEU A 11 5.91 -7.81 -4.00
N ARG A 12 6.94 -7.74 -4.87
CA ARG A 12 7.17 -6.56 -5.71
C ARG A 12 5.99 -6.31 -6.64
N SER A 13 5.48 -7.35 -7.31
CA SER A 13 4.31 -7.24 -8.18
C SER A 13 3.08 -6.75 -7.42
N LEU A 14 2.80 -7.30 -6.23
CA LEU A 14 1.66 -6.87 -5.41
C LEU A 14 1.79 -5.42 -4.94
N TRP A 15 2.98 -4.98 -4.52
CA TRP A 15 3.21 -3.57 -4.15
C TRP A 15 3.05 -2.62 -5.34
N ILE A 16 3.51 -3.01 -6.54
CA ILE A 16 3.32 -2.23 -7.75
C ILE A 16 1.83 -2.16 -8.11
N CYS A 17 1.10 -3.28 -8.09
CA CYS A 17 -0.34 -3.29 -8.31
C CYS A 17 -1.08 -2.41 -7.29
N TRP A 18 -0.70 -2.49 -6.01
CA TRP A 18 -1.28 -1.67 -4.94
C TRP A 18 -0.99 -0.18 -5.16
N LEU A 19 0.24 0.19 -5.52
CA LEU A 19 0.61 1.57 -5.86
C LEU A 19 -0.16 2.12 -7.05
N LEU A 20 -0.33 1.33 -8.12
CA LEU A 20 -1.10 1.73 -9.29
C LEU A 20 -2.59 1.89 -8.96
N ALA A 21 -3.17 0.94 -8.21
CA ALA A 21 -4.55 1.06 -7.74
C ALA A 21 -4.74 2.30 -6.86
N MET A 22 -3.76 2.62 -6.01
CA MET A 22 -3.79 3.79 -5.14
C MET A 22 -3.69 5.09 -5.95
N LEU A 23 -2.81 5.13 -6.96
CA LEU A 23 -2.71 6.26 -7.88
C LEU A 23 -4.03 6.50 -8.60
N PHE A 24 -4.63 5.45 -9.15
CA PHE A 24 -5.94 5.55 -9.80
C PHE A 24 -7.03 6.00 -8.83
N HIS A 25 -7.05 5.50 -7.60
CA HIS A 25 -8.01 5.94 -6.58
C HIS A 25 -7.93 7.44 -6.34
N VAL A 26 -6.72 7.98 -6.15
CA VAL A 26 -6.51 9.42 -5.98
C VAL A 26 -6.90 10.20 -7.23
N GLU A 27 -6.41 9.84 -8.41
CA GLU A 27 -6.71 10.55 -9.66
C GLU A 27 -8.20 10.55 -10.00
N LEU A 28 -8.87 9.41 -9.81
CA LEU A 28 -10.29 9.24 -10.07
C LEU A 28 -11.13 9.99 -9.01
N GLY A 29 -10.64 10.11 -7.77
CA GLY A 29 -11.20 10.96 -6.73
C GLY A 29 -11.10 12.45 -7.07
N LEU A 30 -10.07 12.88 -7.80
CA LEU A 30 -9.87 14.25 -8.26
C LEU A 30 -10.66 14.59 -9.54
N MET A 31 -11.19 13.61 -10.28
CA MET A 31 -11.89 13.85 -11.56
C MET A 31 -13.04 14.88 -11.53
N PRO A 32 -13.86 15.00 -10.46
CA PRO A 32 -14.90 16.02 -10.38
C PRO A 32 -14.37 17.45 -10.55
N LEU A 33 -13.16 17.73 -10.05
CA LEU A 33 -12.50 19.04 -10.18
C LEU A 33 -12.33 19.45 -11.64
N PHE A 34 -12.05 18.49 -12.52
CA PHE A 34 -11.88 18.74 -13.96
C PHE A 34 -13.20 18.98 -14.70
N HIS A 35 -14.34 18.76 -14.04
CA HIS A 35 -15.68 18.97 -14.60
C HIS A 35 -16.37 20.20 -14.00
N GLY A 36 -15.61 21.10 -13.36
CA GLY A 36 -16.15 22.29 -12.71
C GLY A 36 -16.95 22.00 -11.44
N GLN A 37 -16.97 20.75 -10.99
CA GLN A 37 -17.49 20.37 -9.68
C GLN A 37 -16.36 20.65 -8.68
N SER A 38 -16.42 21.80 -7.99
CA SER A 38 -15.68 21.90 -6.74
C SER A 38 -16.32 20.86 -5.82
N PRO A 39 -15.57 19.89 -5.28
CA PRO A 39 -16.10 19.16 -4.16
C PRO A 39 -16.41 20.26 -3.11
N GLU A 40 -17.61 20.24 -2.54
CA GLU A 40 -17.96 21.08 -1.39
C GLU A 40 -17.14 20.58 -0.19
N ILE A 41 -15.81 20.68 -0.30
CA ILE A 41 -14.90 20.48 0.80
C ILE A 41 -14.85 21.85 1.45
N GLU A 42 -15.81 22.11 2.33
CA GLU A 42 -15.44 22.88 3.51
C GLU A 42 -14.28 22.13 4.14
N SER A 43 -13.05 22.53 3.80
CA SER A 43 -11.86 22.00 4.44
C SER A 43 -11.97 22.38 5.90
N HIS A 44 -12.46 21.46 6.73
CA HIS A 44 -12.40 21.58 8.19
C HIS A 44 -10.95 21.54 8.70
N VAL A 45 -9.97 21.33 7.80
CA VAL A 45 -8.54 21.41 8.08
C VAL A 45 -8.08 22.84 7.84
N ASP A 46 -7.53 23.45 8.89
CA ASP A 46 -6.88 24.75 8.84
C ASP A 46 -5.76 24.74 7.79
N ALA A 47 -5.66 25.80 6.98
CA ALA A 47 -4.61 25.97 5.99
C ALA A 47 -3.20 25.78 6.57
N ALA A 48 -3.01 26.13 7.85
CA ALA A 48 -1.75 25.91 8.56
C ALA A 48 -1.33 24.43 8.70
N GLN A 49 -2.28 23.49 8.60
CA GLN A 49 -2.03 22.05 8.71
C GLN A 49 -1.77 21.38 7.36
N LEU A 50 -2.04 22.06 6.23
CA LEU A 50 -1.84 21.52 4.88
C LEU A 50 -0.41 21.01 4.61
N PRO A 51 0.67 21.70 5.03
CA PRO A 51 2.02 21.20 4.81
C PRO A 51 2.28 19.85 5.49
N LEU A 52 1.74 19.67 6.71
CA LEU A 52 1.86 18.41 7.45
C LEU A 52 1.08 17.28 6.74
N LEU A 53 -0.13 17.57 6.29
CA LEU A 53 -0.96 16.62 5.55
C LEU A 53 -0.26 16.16 4.25
N PHE A 54 0.25 17.10 3.45
CA PHE A 54 0.98 16.78 2.22
C PHE A 54 2.26 15.99 2.49
N GLY A 55 2.99 16.33 3.55
CA GLY A 55 4.15 15.57 4.00
C GLY A 55 3.80 14.13 4.42
N ALA A 56 2.68 13.95 5.12
CA ALA A 56 2.20 12.63 5.52
C ALA A 56 1.82 11.78 4.31
N MET A 57 1.11 12.36 3.32
CA MET A 57 0.78 11.69 2.06
C MET A 57 2.04 11.29 1.30
N LEU A 58 3.02 12.19 1.17
CA LEU A 58 4.31 11.89 0.54
C LEU A 58 5.00 10.70 1.21
N GLY A 59 5.06 10.70 2.55
CA GLY A 59 5.60 9.58 3.31
C GLY A 59 4.84 8.27 3.04
N TYR A 60 3.51 8.34 2.99
CA TYR A 60 2.64 7.19 2.72
C TYR A 60 2.88 6.59 1.32
N PHE A 61 3.21 7.40 0.31
CA PHE A 61 3.57 6.92 -1.04
C PHE A 61 5.01 6.41 -1.14
N LEU A 62 5.95 7.02 -0.43
CA LEU A 62 7.37 6.64 -0.49
C LEU A 62 7.64 5.28 0.14
N LEU A 63 6.92 4.91 1.21
CA LEU A 63 7.15 3.64 1.90
C LEU A 63 6.92 2.39 1.01
N PRO A 64 5.82 2.27 0.24
CA PRO A 64 5.64 1.21 -0.76
C PRO A 64 6.73 1.18 -1.83
N LEU A 65 7.20 2.35 -2.31
CA LEU A 65 8.28 2.44 -3.29
C LEU A 65 9.60 1.91 -2.70
N LEU A 66 9.92 2.32 -1.48
CA LEU A 66 11.06 1.79 -0.73
C LEU A 66 10.92 0.29 -0.49
N ALA A 67 9.70 -0.20 -0.24
CA ALA A 67 9.45 -1.63 -0.08
C ALA A 67 9.82 -2.40 -1.34
N VAL A 68 9.34 -1.97 -2.52
CA VAL A 68 9.66 -2.59 -3.82
C VAL A 68 11.18 -2.61 -4.03
N LEU A 69 11.85 -1.48 -3.79
CA LEU A 69 13.29 -1.34 -3.94
C LEU A 69 14.06 -2.29 -3.01
N LEU A 70 13.76 -2.27 -1.72
CA LEU A 70 14.45 -3.08 -0.72
C LEU A 70 14.16 -4.58 -0.89
N ILE A 71 12.96 -4.97 -1.34
CA ILE A 71 12.70 -6.36 -1.73
C ILE A 71 13.55 -6.75 -2.93
N ALA A 72 13.73 -5.88 -3.94
CA ALA A 72 14.58 -6.16 -5.09
C ALA A 72 16.04 -6.37 -4.68
N TYR A 73 16.60 -5.49 -3.84
CA TYR A 73 17.95 -5.63 -3.30
C TYR A 73 18.11 -6.91 -2.46
N ALA A 74 17.12 -7.22 -1.61
CA ALA A 74 17.13 -8.43 -0.81
C ALA A 74 17.08 -9.71 -1.68
N ALA A 75 16.41 -9.66 -2.82
CA ALA A 75 16.32 -10.78 -3.76
C ALA A 75 17.60 -10.97 -4.59
N SER A 76 18.36 -9.90 -4.82
CA SER A 76 19.61 -9.92 -5.60
C SER A 76 20.87 -10.15 -4.76
N ASP A 77 20.79 -10.15 -3.42
CA ASP A 77 21.96 -10.28 -2.55
C ASP A 77 22.52 -11.73 -2.53
N PRO A 78 23.78 -11.95 -2.95
CA PRO A 78 24.42 -13.27 -2.95
C PRO A 78 24.56 -13.90 -1.55
N GLN A 79 24.62 -13.08 -0.49
CA GLN A 79 24.76 -13.57 0.90
C GLN A 79 23.43 -14.07 1.50
N GLY A 80 22.35 -14.02 0.72
CA GLY A 80 21.10 -14.70 1.01
C GLY A 80 20.27 -14.13 2.16
N SER A 81 19.25 -14.92 2.53
CA SER A 81 18.13 -14.58 3.41
C SER A 81 18.49 -14.10 4.83
N ARG A 82 19.72 -14.34 5.30
CA ARG A 82 20.13 -14.10 6.69
C ARG A 82 20.38 -12.62 7.00
N ARG A 83 21.07 -11.90 6.09
CA ARG A 83 21.34 -10.45 6.24
C ARG A 83 20.05 -9.64 6.20
N TRP A 84 19.12 -10.02 5.32
CA TRP A 84 17.86 -9.32 5.11
C TRP A 84 16.74 -9.77 6.05
N ARG A 85 17.00 -10.70 6.98
CA ARG A 85 15.99 -11.19 7.92
C ARG A 85 15.33 -10.08 8.76
N PRO A 86 16.05 -9.07 9.31
CA PRO A 86 15.41 -7.97 10.02
C PRO A 86 14.48 -7.16 9.12
N TRP A 87 14.90 -6.90 7.88
CA TRP A 87 14.07 -6.22 6.88
C TRP A 87 12.81 -7.01 6.54
N ARG A 88 12.91 -8.32 6.28
CA ARG A 88 11.74 -9.17 5.99
C ARG A 88 10.71 -9.15 7.12
N ARG A 89 11.17 -9.12 8.38
CA ARG A 89 10.31 -8.95 9.57
C ARG A 89 9.66 -7.58 9.61
N LEU A 90 10.46 -6.51 9.47
CA LEU A 90 9.95 -5.13 9.47
C LEU A 90 8.92 -4.94 8.34
N HIS A 91 9.21 -5.52 7.18
CA HIS A 91 8.36 -5.47 5.99
C HIS A 91 6.95 -6.00 6.25
N PHE A 92 6.88 -7.20 6.81
CA PHE A 92 5.62 -7.81 7.19
C PHE A 92 4.82 -6.96 8.18
N TRP A 93 5.48 -6.38 9.20
CA TRP A 93 4.77 -5.59 10.19
C TRP A 93 4.25 -4.27 9.63
N PHE A 94 5.02 -3.57 8.78
CA PHE A 94 4.49 -2.35 8.19
C PHE A 94 3.40 -2.65 7.15
N SER A 95 3.43 -3.78 6.44
CA SER A 95 2.34 -4.13 5.52
C SER A 95 1.01 -4.37 6.27
N ILE A 96 1.08 -4.94 7.49
CA ILE A 96 -0.07 -5.06 8.39
C ILE A 96 -0.60 -3.66 8.73
N VAL A 97 0.28 -2.73 9.11
CA VAL A 97 -0.12 -1.34 9.42
C VAL A 97 -0.86 -0.72 8.22
N TYR A 98 -0.33 -0.86 7.01
CA TYR A 98 -0.99 -0.38 5.79
C TYR A 98 -2.39 -0.97 5.60
N THR A 99 -2.55 -2.26 5.86
CA THR A 99 -3.88 -2.89 5.75
C THR A 99 -4.83 -2.35 6.81
N ILE A 100 -4.36 -2.22 8.06
CA ILE A 100 -5.15 -1.67 9.16
C ILE A 100 -5.57 -0.23 8.87
N THR A 101 -4.69 0.61 8.31
CA THR A 101 -5.03 2.01 7.99
C THR A 101 -5.97 2.13 6.79
N ASN A 102 -5.93 1.19 5.85
CA ASN A 102 -6.84 1.16 4.70
C ASN A 102 -8.27 0.72 5.06
N ILE A 103 -8.46 -0.03 6.15
CA ILE A 103 -9.81 -0.48 6.56
C ILE A 103 -10.71 0.70 6.99
N PRO A 104 -10.28 1.63 7.87
CA PRO A 104 -11.05 2.85 8.15
C PRO A 104 -11.36 3.68 6.91
N HIS A 105 -10.43 3.75 5.94
CA HIS A 105 -10.66 4.44 4.67
C HIS A 105 -11.81 3.77 3.88
N LEU A 106 -11.78 2.45 3.75
CA LEU A 106 -12.87 1.70 3.13
C LEU A 106 -14.21 1.88 3.86
N ILE A 107 -14.19 1.87 5.19
CA ILE A 107 -15.41 2.09 5.99
C ILE A 107 -15.96 3.50 5.74
N ALA A 108 -15.11 4.52 5.71
CA ALA A 108 -15.51 5.88 5.39
C ALA A 108 -16.14 5.97 4.00
N ASP A 109 -15.51 5.36 2.98
CA ASP A 109 -16.04 5.33 1.63
C ASP A 109 -17.39 4.58 1.53
N ILE A 110 -17.72 3.65 2.43
CA ILE A 110 -19.01 2.94 2.44
C ILE A 110 -20.09 3.70 3.22
N VAL A 111 -19.72 4.34 4.33
CA VAL A 111 -20.67 4.94 5.29
C VAL A 111 -21.04 6.38 4.91
N VAL A 112 -20.14 7.11 4.24
CA VAL A 112 -20.40 8.49 3.83
C VAL A 112 -21.53 8.53 2.79
N PRO A 113 -22.62 9.27 3.05
CA PRO A 113 -23.67 9.49 2.05
C PRO A 113 -23.08 10.08 0.77
N ASP A 114 -23.62 9.71 -0.38
CA ASP A 114 -23.13 10.12 -1.72
C ASP A 114 -21.72 9.62 -2.08
N SER A 115 -21.23 8.58 -1.40
CA SER A 115 -20.01 7.89 -1.80
C SER A 115 -20.11 7.38 -3.24
N ARG A 116 -19.08 7.65 -4.04
CA ARG A 116 -19.02 7.16 -5.42
C ARG A 116 -18.63 5.68 -5.43
N LEU A 117 -19.40 4.87 -6.16
CA LEU A 117 -19.19 3.42 -6.23
C LEU A 117 -17.80 3.05 -6.78
N ASP A 118 -17.27 3.83 -7.73
CA ASP A 118 -15.95 3.62 -8.30
C ASP A 118 -14.82 3.73 -7.26
N GLN A 119 -14.90 4.69 -6.34
CA GLN A 119 -13.99 4.86 -5.22
C GLN A 119 -14.09 3.68 -4.25
N VAL A 120 -15.30 3.27 -3.88
CA VAL A 120 -15.52 2.11 -3.00
C VAL A 120 -14.89 0.84 -3.60
N VAL A 121 -15.12 0.59 -4.90
CA VAL A 121 -14.55 -0.58 -5.60
C VAL A 121 -13.02 -0.56 -5.59
N LEU A 122 -12.40 0.58 -5.90
CA LEU A 122 -10.94 0.71 -5.85
C LEU A 122 -10.39 0.51 -4.43
N MET A 123 -11.09 1.01 -3.42
CA MET A 123 -10.70 0.85 -2.04
C MET A 123 -10.81 -0.60 -1.56
N VAL A 124 -11.84 -1.34 -1.99
CA VAL A 124 -11.94 -2.79 -1.77
C VAL A 124 -10.75 -3.52 -2.40
N VAL A 125 -10.40 -3.19 -3.65
CA VAL A 125 -9.24 -3.77 -4.34
C VAL A 125 -7.94 -3.49 -3.57
N LEU A 126 -7.75 -2.27 -3.07
CA LEU A 126 -6.59 -1.90 -2.26
C LEU A 126 -6.48 -2.72 -0.96
N VAL A 127 -7.60 -2.94 -0.27
CA VAL A 127 -7.63 -3.78 0.94
C VAL A 127 -7.28 -5.23 0.60
N LEU A 128 -7.85 -5.80 -0.48
CA LEU A 128 -7.55 -7.17 -0.91
C LEU A 128 -6.08 -7.35 -1.30
N LEU A 129 -5.50 -6.37 -2.01
CA LEU A 129 -4.08 -6.34 -2.32
C LEU A 129 -3.23 -6.23 -1.04
N GLY A 130 -3.63 -5.41 -0.07
CA GLY A 130 -2.98 -5.31 1.24
C GLY A 130 -2.96 -6.65 2.00
N LEU A 131 -4.09 -7.36 2.03
CA LEU A 131 -4.19 -8.69 2.62
C LEU A 131 -3.28 -9.71 1.91
N ALA A 132 -3.23 -9.67 0.57
CA ALA A 132 -2.32 -10.51 -0.21
C ALA A 132 -0.84 -10.20 0.08
N ILE A 133 -0.49 -8.91 0.21
CA ILE A 133 0.87 -8.48 0.62
C ILE A 133 1.20 -9.02 2.01
N ASN A 134 0.28 -8.98 2.97
CA ASN A 134 0.52 -9.54 4.32
C ASN A 134 0.79 -11.04 4.26
N LEU A 135 -0.01 -11.78 3.49
CA LEU A 135 0.16 -13.22 3.34
C LEU A 135 1.51 -13.58 2.70
N GLU A 136 1.86 -12.94 1.60
CA GLU A 136 3.14 -13.18 0.93
C GLU A 136 4.32 -12.66 1.77
N GLY A 137 4.14 -11.55 2.52
CA GLY A 137 5.11 -10.99 3.45
C GLY A 137 5.42 -11.95 4.61
N TRP A 138 4.39 -12.58 5.16
CA TRP A 138 4.54 -13.63 6.18
C TRP A 138 5.31 -14.83 5.64
N ARG A 139 4.92 -15.33 4.45
CA ARG A 139 5.59 -16.47 3.79
C ARG A 139 7.05 -16.15 3.48
N TRP A 140 7.31 -14.94 2.99
CA TRP A 140 8.65 -14.42 2.72
C TRP A 140 9.48 -14.35 4.01
N TRP A 141 8.95 -13.80 5.09
CA TRP A 141 9.66 -13.75 6.37
C TRP A 141 9.97 -15.14 6.93
N ARG A 142 9.01 -16.08 6.91
CA ARG A 142 9.23 -17.45 7.41
C ARG A 142 10.31 -18.21 6.65
N GLN A 143 10.45 -18.00 5.34
CA GLN A 143 11.54 -18.59 4.54
C GLN A 143 12.94 -18.15 5.02
N ALA A 144 13.04 -17.08 5.80
CA ALA A 144 14.30 -16.60 6.38
C ALA A 144 14.64 -17.21 7.74
N LEU A 145 13.73 -17.98 8.35
CA LEU A 145 13.94 -18.60 9.65
C LEU A 145 14.83 -19.84 9.49
N PRO A 146 15.81 -20.05 10.39
CA PRO A 146 16.54 -21.32 10.43
C PRO A 146 15.55 -22.45 10.74
N SER A 147 15.70 -23.56 10.00
CA SER A 147 14.97 -24.83 10.21
C SER A 147 15.37 -25.49 11.51
#